data_AF-A0A953X9X3-F1
#
_entry.id   AF-A0A953X9X3-F1
#
_cell.length_a   1.000
_cell.length_b   1.000
_cell.length_c   1.000
_cell.angle_alpha   90.00
_cell.angle_beta   90.00
_cell.angle_gamma   90.00
#
_symmetry.space_group_name_H-M   'P 1'
#
loop_
_entity.id
_entity.type
_entity.pdbx_description
1 polymer ?
#
loop_
_entity_poly.entity_id
_entity_poly.type
_entity_poly.pdbx_seq_one_letter_code
_entity_poly.pdbx_strand_id
1 'polypeptide(L)' 'MADSLDSIASYLQTPYGGAVLFGLLIVYPMFRIFRRAGVPAWPAAFVFLPLFGLAVTFACLVLWKWRAAPAEQAGD' A
#
# COMPACT_ATOMS: atom_id res chain seq x y z
N MET A 1 10.50 4.64 -31.35
CA MET A 1 9.31 4.43 -30.49
C MET A 1 9.11 2.95 -30.19
N ALA A 2 9.21 2.04 -31.19
CA ALA A 2 9.24 0.60 -30.96
C ALA A 2 10.36 0.17 -30.00
N ASP A 3 11.60 0.64 -30.22
CA ASP A 3 12.76 0.32 -29.36
C ASP A 3 12.57 0.69 -27.88
N SER A 4 11.81 1.76 -27.62
CA SER A 4 11.53 2.22 -26.26
C SER A 4 10.56 1.29 -25.53
N LEU A 5 9.59 0.73 -26.26
CA LEU A 5 8.62 -0.23 -25.70
C LEU A 5 9.29 -1.58 -25.44
N ASP A 6 10.19 -2.02 -26.32
CA ASP A 6 10.96 -3.26 -26.14
C ASP A 6 11.92 -3.18 -24.94
N SER A 7 12.52 -1.99 -24.73
CA SER A 7 13.36 -1.74 -23.55
C SER A 7 12.55 -1.81 -22.25
N ILE A 8 11.35 -1.19 -22.22
CA ILE A 8 10.45 -1.27 -21.07
C ILE A 8 9.99 -2.71 -20.82
N ALA A 9 9.67 -3.46 -21.88
CA ALA A 9 9.27 -4.85 -21.78
C ALA A 9 10.39 -5.73 -21.20
N SER A 10 11.64 -5.50 -21.61
CA SER A 10 12.82 -6.19 -21.04
C SER A 10 13.00 -5.88 -19.55
N TYR A 11 12.83 -4.62 -19.14
CA TYR A 11 12.89 -4.25 -17.72
C TYR A 11 11.75 -4.88 -16.90
N LEU A 12 10.55 -4.98 -17.45
CA LEU A 12 9.40 -5.63 -16.81
C LEU A 12 9.55 -7.15 -16.68
N GLN A 13 10.20 -7.80 -17.65
CA GLN A 13 10.51 -9.24 -17.61
C GLN A 13 11.58 -9.59 -16.57
N THR A 14 12.27 -8.59 -16.01
CA THR A 14 13.22 -8.81 -14.93
C THR A 14 12.44 -9.12 -13.63
N PRO A 15 12.83 -10.15 -12.83
CA PRO A 15 12.09 -10.53 -11.62
C PRO A 15 11.87 -9.37 -10.63
N TYR A 16 12.80 -8.40 -10.59
CA TYR A 16 12.69 -7.20 -9.76
C TYR A 16 11.81 -6.11 -10.38
N GLY A 17 11.78 -5.97 -11.71
CA GLY A 17 11.00 -4.95 -12.40
C GLY A 17 9.49 -5.20 -12.27
N GLY A 18 9.06 -6.45 -12.43
CA GLY A 18 7.68 -6.85 -12.19
C GLY A 18 7.24 -6.65 -10.73
N ALA A 19 8.10 -6.99 -9.77
CA ALA A 19 7.81 -6.80 -8.35
C ALA A 19 7.64 -5.32 -7.96
N VAL A 20 8.49 -4.42 -8.50
CA VAL A 20 8.38 -2.98 -8.28
C VAL A 20 7.08 -2.42 -8.86
N LEU A 21 6.73 -2.81 -10.09
CA LEU A 21 5.49 -2.35 -10.74
C LEU A 21 4.26 -2.82 -9.97
N PHE A 22 4.26 -4.08 -9.54
CA PHE A 22 3.19 -4.67 -8.72
C PHE A 22 3.07 -3.96 -7.37
N GLY A 23 4.19 -3.68 -6.71
CA GLY A 23 4.23 -2.90 -5.46
C GLY A 23 3.66 -1.49 -5.63
N LEU A 24 3.99 -0.80 -6.74
CA LEU A 24 3.43 0.50 -7.09
C LEU A 24 1.91 0.46 -7.31
N LEU A 25 1.43 -0.57 -8.02
CA LEU A 25 0.00 -0.82 -8.26
C LEU A 25 -0.79 -1.02 -6.96
N ILE A 26 -0.16 -1.58 -5.92
CA ILE A 26 -0.77 -1.81 -4.61
C ILE A 26 -0.60 -0.61 -3.66
N VAL A 27 0.57 0.05 -3.68
CA VAL A 27 0.84 1.25 -2.86
C VAL A 27 -0.21 2.33 -3.12
N TYR A 28 -0.53 2.59 -4.38
CA TYR A 28 -1.42 3.69 -4.74
C TYR A 28 -2.81 3.58 -4.10
N PRO A 29 -3.57 2.47 -4.27
CA PRO A 29 -4.87 2.32 -3.62
C PRO A 29 -4.75 2.30 -2.10
N MET A 30 -3.70 1.69 -1.53
CA MET A 30 -3.52 1.71 -0.08
C MET A 30 -3.26 3.11 0.45
N PHE A 31 -2.34 3.87 -0.14
CA PHE A 31 -2.09 5.26 0.21
C PHE A 31 -3.39 6.09 0.18
N ARG A 32 -4.23 5.87 -0.84
CA ARG A 32 -5.54 6.51 -0.95
C ARG A 32 -6.49 6.10 0.19
N ILE A 33 -6.49 4.84 0.61
CA ILE A 33 -7.29 4.36 1.76
C ILE A 33 -6.78 4.98 3.07
N PHE A 34 -5.46 5.00 3.33
CA PHE A 34 -4.88 5.62 4.52
C PHE A 34 -5.26 7.11 4.62
N ARG A 35 -5.11 7.86 3.51
CA ARG A 35 -5.51 9.27 3.45
C ARG A 35 -7.01 9.47 3.72
N ARG A 36 -7.87 8.59 3.22
CA ARG A 36 -9.32 8.65 3.48
C ARG A 36 -9.69 8.27 4.91
N ALA A 37 -8.94 7.37 5.53
CA ALA A 37 -9.14 6.97 6.91
C ALA A 37 -8.55 7.97 7.93
N GLY A 38 -8.00 9.10 7.48
CA GLY A 38 -7.45 10.14 8.37
C GLY A 38 -6.18 9.70 9.10
N VAL A 39 -5.53 8.64 8.60
CA VAL A 39 -4.38 8.01 9.24
C VAL A 39 -3.10 8.31 8.45
N PRO A 40 -1.94 8.49 9.12
CA PRO A 40 -0.70 8.75 8.41
C PRO A 40 -0.37 7.60 7.45
N ALA A 41 0.05 7.98 6.24
CA ALA A 41 0.12 7.08 5.09
C ALA A 41 1.48 6.38 4.90
N TRP A 42 2.44 6.64 5.79
CA TRP A 42 3.73 5.94 5.79
C TRP A 42 3.61 4.41 5.88
N PRO A 43 2.60 3.80 6.56
CA PRO A 43 2.46 2.35 6.59
C PRO A 43 2.10 1.76 5.23
N ALA A 44 1.54 2.55 4.30
CA ALA A 44 1.26 2.10 2.94
C ALA A 44 2.53 1.65 2.20
N ALA A 45 3.71 2.15 2.57
CA ALA A 45 4.98 1.74 1.98
C ALA A 45 5.42 0.32 2.40
N PHE A 46 4.84 -0.25 3.46
CA PHE A 46 5.19 -1.61 3.90
C PHE A 46 4.83 -2.67 2.88
N VAL A 47 3.96 -2.41 1.88
CA VAL A 47 3.66 -3.38 0.81
C VAL A 47 4.86 -3.77 -0.04
N PHE A 48 5.95 -2.99 0.01
CA PHE A 48 7.22 -3.35 -0.62
C PHE A 48 8.02 -4.37 0.19
N LEU A 49 7.65 -4.67 1.45
CA LEU A 49 8.23 -5.80 2.18
C LEU A 49 7.62 -7.12 1.67
N PRO A 50 8.44 -8.02 1.11
CA PRO A 50 7.96 -9.33 0.71
C PRO A 50 7.47 -10.14 1.92
N LEU A 51 6.51 -11.03 1.71
CA LEU A 51 5.79 -11.87 2.69
C LEU A 51 4.85 -11.16 3.67
N PHE A 52 5.30 -10.12 4.38
CA PHE A 52 4.55 -9.56 5.51
C PHE A 52 3.99 -8.16 5.26
N GLY A 53 4.44 -7.48 4.21
CA GLY A 53 4.12 -6.09 3.93
C GLY A 53 2.63 -5.79 3.87
N LEU A 54 1.90 -6.58 3.08
CA LEU A 54 0.45 -6.47 2.94
C LEU A 54 -0.27 -6.75 4.26
N ALA A 55 0.09 -7.84 4.95
CA ALA A 55 -0.53 -8.22 6.22
C ALA A 55 -0.31 -7.16 7.31
N VAL A 56 0.92 -6.64 7.45
CA VAL A 56 1.26 -5.57 8.39
C VAL A 56 0.48 -4.31 8.07
N THR A 57 0.38 -3.96 6.79
CA THR A 57 -0.32 -2.73 6.42
C THR A 57 -1.82 -2.83 6.68
N PHE A 58 -2.43 -3.99 6.39
CA PHE A 58 -3.82 -4.25 6.76
C PHE A 58 -4.02 -4.24 8.28
N ALA A 59 -3.11 -4.84 9.05
CA ALA A 59 -3.15 -4.81 10.51
C ALA A 59 -3.08 -3.37 11.05
N CYS A 60 -2.19 -2.51 10.51
CA CYS A 60 -2.17 -1.09 10.85
C CYS A 60 -3.50 -0.41 10.56
N LEU A 61 -4.11 -0.69 9.40
CA LEU A 61 -5.37 -0.09 8.97
C LEU A 61 -6.53 -0.51 9.89
N VAL A 62 -6.58 -1.79 10.27
CA VAL A 62 -7.57 -2.34 11.20
C VAL A 62 -7.39 -1.75 12.60
N LEU A 63 -6.17 -1.79 13.16
CA LEU A 63 -5.90 -1.29 14.51
C LEU A 63 -6.13 0.22 14.63
N TRP A 64 -5.78 1.00 13.61
CA TRP A 64 -5.94 2.46 13.67
C TRP A 64 -7.37 2.92 13.40
N LYS A 65 -8.12 2.24 12.53
CA LYS A 65 -9.56 2.53 12.36
C LYS A 65 -10.34 2.27 13.66
N TRP A 66 -9.97 1.24 14.41
CA TRP A 66 -10.59 0.95 15.71
C TRP A 66 -10.22 1.95 16.80
N ARG A 67 -9.02 2.55 16.75
CA ARG A 67 -8.64 3.65 17.67
C ARG A 67 -9.33 4.98 17.36
N ALA A 68 -9.93 5.09 16.18
CA ALA A 68 -10.67 6.27 15.73
C ALA A 68 -12.20 6.13 15.92
N ALA A 69 -12.70 5.04 16.51
CA ALA A 69 -14.06 5.02 17.02
C ALA A 69 -14.12 6.03 18.18
N PRO A 70 -14.94 7.09 18.09
CA PRO A 70 -15.14 7.97 19.23
C PRO A 70 -15.69 7.11 20.37
N ALA A 71 -15.11 7.27 21.56
CA ALA A 71 -15.68 6.78 22.81
C ALA A 71 -16.96 7.56 23.18
N GLU A 72 -17.81 7.88 22.20
CA GLU A 72 -19.06 8.62 22.36
C GLU A 72 -20.21 7.63 22.55
N GLN A 73 -20.09 6.84 23.62
CA GLN A 73 -21.20 6.09 24.23
C GLN A 73 -20.81 5.51 25.62
N ALA A 74 -19.91 6.19 26.33
CA ALA A 74 -19.70 5.98 27.76
C ALA A 74 -20.21 7.24 28.50
N GLY A 75 -21.52 7.28 28.76
CA GLY A 75 -22.15 8.08 29.80
C GLY A 75 -22.10 9.61 29.67
N ASP A 76 -23.21 10.20 29.25
CA ASP A 76 -24.07 11.00 30.14
C ASP A 76 -25.46 11.18 29.50
#